data_AF-C5LVE4-F1
#
_entry.id   AF-C5LVE4-F1
#
_cell.length_a   1.000
_cell.length_b   1.000
_cell.length_c   1.000
_cell.angle_alpha   90.00
_cell.angle_beta   90.00
_cell.angle_gamma   90.00
#
_symmetry.space_group_name_H-M   'P 1'
#
loop_
_entity.id
_entity.type
_entity.pdbx_description
1 polymer ?
#
loop_
_entity_poly.entity_id
_entity_poly.type
_entity_poly.pdbx_seq_one_letter_code
_entity_poly.pdbx_strand_id
1 'polypeptide(L)' 'MTSEEAELRIDHRDEFGRIQSAKEAFRTMSWRFHGKGPHWKNVERRVNRIQNDIKHITSGTNIKSIRESTEE' A
#
# COMPACT_ATOMS: atom_id res chain seq x y z
N MET A 1 -0.36 17.11 -36.97
CA MET A 1 0.34 16.02 -36.26
C MET A 1 -0.17 16.03 -34.84
N THR A 2 -1.11 15.15 -34.51
CA THR A 2 -1.61 15.00 -33.15
C THR A 2 -0.53 14.30 -32.35
N SER A 3 0.14 15.05 -31.47
CA SER A 3 1.04 14.46 -30.48
C SER A 3 0.18 13.60 -29.57
N GLU A 4 0.19 12.29 -29.81
CA GLU A 4 -0.33 11.32 -28.84
C GLU A 4 0.53 11.45 -27.59
N GLU A 5 0.01 12.22 -26.64
CA GLU A 5 0.65 12.43 -25.35
C GLU A 5 0.72 11.07 -24.65
N ALA A 6 1.90 10.47 -24.67
CA ALA A 6 2.14 9.17 -24.07
C ALA A 6 1.80 9.27 -22.57
N GLU A 7 0.70 8.65 -22.17
CA GLU A 7 0.22 8.66 -20.79
C GLU A 7 1.12 7.74 -19.94
N LEU A 8 2.24 8.30 -19.46
CA LEU A 8 3.22 7.58 -18.65
C LEU A 8 2.74 7.50 -17.20
N ARG A 9 2.21 6.33 -16.80
CA ARG A 9 1.87 6.02 -15.41
C ARG A 9 3.05 5.37 -14.68
N ILE A 10 3.48 5.98 -13.58
CA ILE A 10 4.53 5.44 -12.72
C ILE A 10 3.89 4.75 -11.51
N ASP A 11 3.85 3.42 -11.53
CA ASP A 11 3.38 2.61 -10.43
C ASP A 11 4.56 2.01 -9.64
N HIS A 12 4.47 2.07 -8.32
CA HIS A 12 5.45 1.46 -7.43
C HIS A 12 4.91 0.12 -6.95
N ARG A 13 5.64 -0.97 -7.22
CA ARG A 13 5.22 -2.33 -6.86
C ARG A 13 6.14 -2.94 -5.82
N ASP A 14 5.54 -3.68 -4.88
CA ASP A 14 6.24 -4.50 -3.89
C ASP A 14 6.66 -5.86 -4.47
N GLU A 15 7.43 -6.64 -3.70
CA GLU A 15 7.86 -8.02 -3.99
C GLU A 15 6.69 -8.96 -4.30
N PHE A 16 5.52 -8.65 -3.73
CA PHE A 16 4.28 -9.39 -3.93
C PHE A 16 3.40 -8.82 -5.07
N GLY A 17 3.93 -7.92 -5.90
CA GLY A 17 3.25 -7.32 -7.05
C GLY A 17 2.16 -6.29 -6.71
N ARG A 18 2.02 -5.93 -5.42
CA ARG A 18 1.03 -4.97 -4.94
C ARG A 18 1.44 -3.54 -5.23
N ILE A 19 0.49 -2.73 -5.69
CA ILE A 19 0.68 -1.29 -5.88
C ILE A 19 0.81 -0.66 -4.49
N GLN A 20 1.99 -0.11 -4.22
CA GLN A 20 2.28 0.56 -2.97
C GLN A 20 1.69 1.97 -3.00
N SER A 21 1.24 2.43 -1.83
CA SER A 21 0.96 3.86 -1.65
C SER A 21 2.26 4.67 -1.79
N ALA A 22 2.17 5.95 -2.17
CA ALA A 22 3.33 6.84 -2.29
C ALA A 22 4.19 6.87 -1.01
N LYS A 23 3.54 6.81 0.17
CA LYS A 23 4.22 6.76 1.47
C LYS A 23 5.05 5.50 1.65
N GLU A 24 4.56 4.35 1.20
CA GLU A 24 5.26 3.08 1.32
C GLU A 24 6.37 2.94 0.30
N ALA A 25 6.13 3.43 -0.93
CA ALA A 25 7.13 3.50 -1.99
C ALA A 25 8.33 4.35 -1.56
N PHE A 26 8.10 5.57 -1.08
CA PHE A 26 9.16 6.43 -0.57
C PHE A 26 9.91 5.77 0.58
N ARG A 27 9.20 5.17 1.55
CA ARG A 27 9.85 4.50 2.68
C ARG A 27 10.76 3.36 2.26
N THR A 28 10.32 2.53 1.30
CA THR A 28 11.14 1.44 0.75
C THR A 28 12.37 2.00 0.04
N MET A 29 12.19 3.05 -0.76
CA MET A 29 13.30 3.74 -1.43
C MET A 29 14.29 4.34 -0.43
N SER A 30 13.82 4.95 0.66
CA SER A 30 14.68 5.48 1.72
C SER A 30 15.49 4.39 2.42
N TRP A 31 14.91 3.22 2.69
CA TRP A 31 15.66 2.09 3.27
C TRP A 31 16.73 1.56 2.33
N ARG A 32 16.44 1.47 1.02
CA ARG A 32 17.43 1.09 0.01
C ARG A 32 18.55 2.12 -0.09
N PHE A 33 18.20 3.40 -0.04
CA PHE A 33 19.15 4.50 -0.09
C PHE A 33 20.06 4.55 1.14
N HIS A 34 19.50 4.48 2.36
CA HIS A 34 20.27 4.56 3.59
C HIS A 34 20.88 3.22 4.04
N GLY A 35 20.53 2.10 3.40
CA GLY A 35 20.99 0.75 3.75
C GLY A 35 20.50 0.22 5.10
N LYS A 36 19.63 0.97 5.79
CA LYS A 36 19.09 0.61 7.11
C LYS A 36 17.62 0.26 6.98
N GLY A 37 17.33 -1.03 7.13
CA GLY A 37 15.96 -1.55 7.11
C GLY A 37 15.21 -1.35 8.43
N PRO A 38 13.90 -1.63 8.42
CA PRO A 38 13.10 -1.67 9.64
C PRO A 38 13.57 -2.81 10.56
N HIS A 39 13.42 -2.60 11.87
CA HIS A 39 13.60 -3.66 12.86
C HIS A 39 12.59 -4.80 12.67
N TRP A 40 12.98 -6.04 13.02
CA TRP A 40 12.16 -7.26 12.92
C TRP A 40 10.71 -7.06 13.41
N LYS A 41 10.53 -6.58 14.66
CA LYS A 41 9.20 -6.34 15.24
C LYS A 41 8.32 -5.36 14.42
N ASN A 42 8.92 -4.42 13.69
CA ASN A 42 8.18 -3.50 12.81
C ASN A 42 7.76 -4.20 11.50
N VAL A 43 8.60 -5.09 10.99
CA VAL A 43 8.29 -5.94 9.82
C VAL A 43 7.13 -6.85 10.15
N GLU A 44 7.21 -7.58 11.25
CA GLU A 44 6.17 -8.50 11.71
C GLU A 44 4.83 -7.79 11.90
N ARG A 45 4.80 -6.64 12.59
CA ARG A 45 3.59 -5.82 12.72
C ARG A 45 3.02 -5.37 11.38
N ARG A 46 3.88 -5.08 10.39
CA ARG A 46 3.42 -4.68 9.05
C ARG A 46 2.80 -5.86 8.31
N VAL A 47 3.41 -7.05 8.36
CA VAL A 47 2.87 -8.27 7.76
C VAL A 47 1.51 -8.62 8.37
N ASN A 48 1.37 -8.53 9.69
CA ASN A 48 0.09 -8.82 10.38
C ASN A 48 -1.03 -7.84 9.99
N ARG A 49 -0.75 -6.53 9.89
CA ARG A 49 -1.75 -5.56 9.41
C ARG A 49 -2.23 -5.90 8.00
N ILE A 50 -1.27 -6.14 7.11
CA ILE A 50 -1.55 -6.50 5.73
C ILE A 50 -2.40 -7.78 5.65
N GLN A 51 -2.07 -8.80 6.43
CA GLN A 51 -2.81 -10.05 6.45
C GLN A 51 -4.24 -9.85 6.98
N ASN A 52 -4.40 -9.00 8.00
CA ASN A 52 -5.72 -8.65 8.51
C ASN A 52 -6.52 -7.90 7.45
N ASP A 53 -5.96 -6.89 6.79
CA ASP A 53 -6.65 -6.12 5.75
C ASP A 53 -7.13 -7.05 4.62
N ILE A 54 -6.30 -8.01 4.19
CA ILE A 54 -6.70 -9.02 3.19
C ILE A 54 -7.85 -9.86 3.72
N LYS A 55 -7.77 -10.36 4.96
CA LYS A 55 -8.86 -11.14 5.56
C LYS A 55 -10.18 -10.36 5.55
N HIS A 56 -10.16 -9.08 5.95
CA HIS A 56 -11.34 -8.22 5.98
C HIS A 56 -11.92 -7.97 4.58
N ILE A 57 -11.07 -7.82 3.56
CA ILE A 57 -11.49 -7.71 2.16
C ILE A 57 -12.13 -9.03 1.70
N THR A 58 -11.48 -10.17 1.96
CA THR A 58 -11.96 -11.48 1.52
C THR A 58 -13.24 -11.93 2.23
N SER A 59 -13.46 -11.51 3.49
CA SER A 59 -14.67 -11.83 4.26
C SER A 59 -15.87 -10.94 3.92
N GLY A 60 -15.74 -10.00 2.98
CA GLY A 60 -16.86 -9.20 2.47
C GLY A 60 -17.44 -8.18 3.46
N THR A 61 -16.75 -7.88 4.56
CA THR A 61 -17.28 -7.03 5.66
C THR A 61 -17.10 -5.52 5.46
N ASN A 62 -16.79 -5.05 4.25
CA ASN A 62 -16.39 -3.65 4.00
C ASN A 62 -17.53 -2.67 3.62
N ILE A 63 -18.81 -3.05 3.78
CA ILE A 63 -19.95 -2.17 3.42
C ILE A 63 -20.49 -1.42 4.65
N LYS A 64 -20.28 -1.91 5.87
CA LYS A 64 -20.89 -1.32 7.08
C LYS A 64 -20.11 -0.13 7.67
N SER A 65 -18.77 -0.11 7.60
CA SER A 65 -17.99 0.94 8.30
C SER A 65 -17.99 2.30 7.59
N ILE A 66 -18.33 2.38 6.30
CA ILE A 66 -18.37 3.65 5.54
C ILE A 66 -19.66 4.42 5.84
N ARG A 67 -20.77 3.74 6.17
CA ARG A 67 -22.06 4.39 6.50
C ARG A 67 -22.08 5.01 7.90
N GLU A 68 -21.32 4.45 8.84
CA GLU A 68 -21.29 4.91 10.24
C GLU A 68 -20.39 6.12 10.46
N SER A 69 -19.54 6.48 9.49
CA SER A 69 -18.66 7.69 9.57
C SER A 69 -19.33 8.96 9.02
N THR A 70 -20.53 8.86 8.45
CA THR A 70 -21.26 9.99 7.85
C THR A 70 -22.46 10.44 8.69
N GLU A 71 -22.69 9.83 9.86
CA GLU A 71 -23.82 10.13 10.75
C GLU A 71 -23.40 10.72 12.12
N GLU A 72 -22.12 11.03 12.34
CA GLU A 72 -21.64 11.84 13.48
C GLU A 72 -21.04 13.18 13.04
#